data_AF-A0ABD3NG46-F1
#
_entry.id   AF-A0ABD3NG46-F1
#
_cell.length_a   1.000
_cell.length_b   1.000
_cell.length_c   1.000
_cell.angle_alpha   90.00
_cell.angle_beta   90.00
_cell.angle_gamma   90.00
#
_symmetry.space_group_name_H-M   'P 1'
#
loop_
_entity.id
_entity.type
_entity.pdbx_description
1 polymer ?
#
loop_
_entity_poly.entity_id
_entity_poly.type
_entity_poly.pdbx_seq_one_letter_code
_entity_poly.pdbx_strand_id
1 'polypeptide(L)'
;ALQRSHFRPAFDNKISSKHIAQSKAISNHTPAAMKRHPAISSLLITPRSILLLLATSIYIIVIGTQFKLAKIISTHHDRSSLGGAGRTLLSSSPLHHANSNNDPQPNNPVSKCNPSDTSEQQIASLAASIAQKWNLTAPTASSLLISQFHKPFDYDPQRDFFHFHHLYKSGGTSMSDLMDKTIGLPHLHGEYYEGILPGSYRSGDLNHAEALKDIQSRLEHGATLESLPYKGAYAHTGLRPVYGPEGTKTGQFYRKYFPNKRLRAVTMLRDPVDFRASNHAMIMCGLNHEVEVFNRDRVARGLERICTPEEGLNISALIDVKIEGILQKCQEEKQHPEKQIKARQSQCALQKSGVDTLEQCRSPSHLLNHVQYQKHYRSMFHGVMGRYHRKQPFGGTAYGRMGYGYTPVELTKGYSVQAVEEYTLKDLGGLDLTISGEGEGGRPEPDFLWFGITERMVESVVLFYYTFRVRPVKKVPKARVQDCRPTSWWTEQDKAIVKEREPADYALWRAANAIMDVRMEKLKMEVKAKLNAGETKESLFYVDWDQLEEIVITF
;
A
#
# COMPACT_ATOMS: atom_id res chain seq x y z
N ALA A 1 53.21 -11.82 -36.68
CA ALA A 1 53.49 -11.45 -35.27
C ALA A 1 52.27 -11.87 -34.43
N LEU A 2 52.35 -12.78 -33.45
CA LEU A 2 53.11 -12.72 -32.19
C LEU A 2 52.65 -11.51 -31.33
N GLN A 3 52.28 -11.64 -30.04
CA GLN A 3 52.47 -12.77 -29.11
C GLN A 3 51.45 -12.77 -27.93
N ARG A 4 51.41 -13.88 -27.17
CA ARG A 4 50.57 -14.10 -25.96
C ARG A 4 51.19 -13.52 -24.68
N SER A 5 50.37 -13.20 -23.67
CA SER A 5 50.55 -13.48 -22.21
C SER A 5 49.30 -12.94 -21.48
N HIS A 6 48.52 -13.67 -20.66
CA HIS A 6 48.78 -14.43 -19.42
C HIS A 6 49.47 -13.64 -18.30
N PHE A 7 48.75 -13.37 -17.21
CA PHE A 7 49.23 -13.57 -15.83
C PHE A 7 48.08 -13.64 -14.80
N ARG A 8 48.16 -14.60 -13.87
CA ARG A 8 47.48 -14.67 -12.55
C ARG A 8 48.59 -14.71 -11.49
N PRO A 9 48.35 -14.17 -10.29
CA PRO A 9 48.32 -15.02 -9.10
C PRO A 9 47.15 -14.64 -8.15
N ALA A 10 46.57 -15.46 -7.26
CA ALA A 10 47.03 -16.63 -6.50
C ALA A 10 47.95 -16.31 -5.30
N PHE A 11 47.35 -16.13 -4.12
CA PHE A 11 48.06 -16.18 -2.84
C PHE A 11 47.22 -16.92 -1.79
N ASP A 12 47.65 -18.15 -1.48
CA ASP A 12 47.40 -18.78 -0.20
C ASP A 12 48.40 -18.24 0.83
N ASN A 13 48.02 -18.25 2.12
CA ASN A 13 48.99 -18.49 3.20
C ASN A 13 48.29 -19.07 4.43
N LYS A 14 48.86 -20.17 4.95
CA LYS A 14 48.51 -20.83 6.23
C LYS A 14 49.44 -20.34 7.35
N ILE A 15 49.23 -20.89 8.56
CA ILE A 15 50.08 -20.79 9.78
C ILE A 15 49.79 -19.47 10.53
N SER A 16 49.55 -19.43 11.85
CA SER A 16 50.00 -20.32 12.92
C SER A 16 48.94 -20.68 13.99
N SER A 17 49.24 -21.71 14.79
CA SER A 17 48.51 -22.14 15.99
C SER A 17 49.35 -21.94 17.27
N LYS A 18 48.74 -22.20 18.45
CA LYS A 18 49.31 -22.09 19.84
C LYS A 18 49.31 -20.66 20.42
N HIS A 19 49.11 -20.41 21.73
CA HIS A 19 48.97 -21.31 22.90
C HIS A 19 48.28 -20.60 24.11
N ILE A 20 47.73 -21.40 25.03
CA ILE A 20 47.48 -21.18 26.50
C ILE A 20 46.18 -20.42 26.85
N ALA A 21 45.17 -20.93 27.57
CA ALA A 21 45.00 -21.89 28.69
C ALA A 21 45.10 -21.27 30.11
N GLN A 22 44.27 -21.78 31.05
CA GLN A 22 44.08 -21.34 32.45
C GLN A 22 43.36 -19.97 32.60
N SER A 23 42.58 -19.65 33.65
CA SER A 23 41.77 -20.41 34.63
C SER A 23 40.70 -19.42 35.19
N LYS A 24 39.80 -19.68 36.15
CA LYS A 24 39.55 -20.77 37.13
C LYS A 24 38.06 -20.74 37.55
N ALA A 25 37.57 -21.72 38.32
CA ALA A 25 36.23 -21.69 38.93
C ALA A 25 36.25 -21.24 40.41
N ILE A 26 35.11 -20.73 40.92
CA ILE A 26 34.60 -20.71 42.32
C ILE A 26 33.17 -20.12 42.21
N SER A 27 32.08 -20.87 42.39
CA SER A 27 31.46 -21.40 43.63
C SER A 27 30.45 -20.46 44.30
N ASN A 28 29.17 -20.88 44.29
CA ASN A 28 28.13 -20.77 45.33
C ASN A 28 27.94 -19.45 46.12
N HIS A 29 26.73 -18.88 46.08
CA HIS A 29 25.74 -19.10 47.17
C HIS A 29 24.35 -18.52 46.87
N THR A 30 23.31 -19.32 47.10
CA THR A 30 21.92 -18.87 47.25
C THR A 30 21.67 -18.38 48.69
N PRO A 31 20.74 -17.45 48.88
CA PRO A 31 19.79 -17.59 49.99
C PRO A 31 18.33 -17.40 49.54
N ALA A 32 17.44 -18.19 50.15
CA ALA A 32 16.00 -18.06 49.98
C ALA A 32 15.44 -16.87 50.77
N ALA A 33 14.42 -16.19 50.24
CA ALA A 33 13.67 -15.15 50.93
C ALA A 33 12.18 -15.52 51.05
N MET A 34 11.62 -15.33 52.24
CA MET A 34 10.27 -15.75 52.63
C MET A 34 9.13 -15.03 51.87
N LYS A 35 8.05 -15.76 51.62
CA LYS A 35 6.72 -15.18 51.34
C LYS A 35 6.22 -14.40 52.56
N ARG A 36 5.62 -13.22 52.33
CA ARG A 36 4.66 -12.58 53.25
C ARG A 36 3.43 -12.13 52.46
N HIS A 37 2.25 -12.45 52.96
CA HIS A 37 0.98 -11.90 52.46
C HIS A 37 0.78 -10.48 53.00
N PRO A 38 0.35 -9.50 52.18
CA PRO A 38 -0.18 -8.24 52.68
C PRO A 38 -1.64 -8.41 53.13
N ALA A 39 -2.01 -7.75 54.21
CA ALA A 39 -3.37 -7.73 54.75
C ALA A 39 -4.31 -6.84 53.92
N ILE A 40 -5.61 -7.10 54.03
CA ILE A 40 -6.68 -6.30 53.40
C ILE A 40 -6.76 -4.95 54.11
N SER A 41 -6.32 -3.87 53.46
CA SER A 41 -6.49 -2.50 53.96
C SER A 41 -7.83 -1.93 53.53
N SER A 42 -8.59 -1.39 54.48
CA SER A 42 -9.83 -0.63 54.25
C SER A 42 -9.63 0.50 53.23
N LEU A 43 -10.48 0.53 52.20
CA LEU A 43 -10.38 1.48 51.09
C LEU A 43 -10.81 2.91 51.51
N LEU A 44 -9.85 3.72 51.97
CA LEU A 44 -10.06 5.14 52.21
C LEU A 44 -10.22 5.88 50.87
N ILE A 45 -11.46 6.22 50.52
CA ILE A 45 -11.78 6.99 49.32
C ILE A 45 -11.19 8.40 49.46
N THR A 46 -10.21 8.74 48.62
CA THR A 46 -9.58 10.06 48.66
C THR A 46 -10.51 11.14 48.06
N PRO A 47 -10.37 12.43 48.45
CA PRO A 47 -11.12 13.51 47.83
C PRO A 47 -10.96 13.60 46.30
N ARG A 48 -9.79 13.20 45.77
CA ARG A 48 -9.56 13.09 44.32
C ARG A 48 -10.43 12.01 43.67
N SER A 49 -10.65 10.88 44.33
CA SER A 49 -11.52 9.80 43.85
C SER A 49 -12.98 10.26 43.78
N ILE A 50 -13.45 11.04 44.76
CA ILE A 50 -14.79 11.63 44.76
C ILE A 50 -14.94 12.64 43.61
N LEU A 51 -13.94 13.51 43.40
CA LEU A 51 -13.94 14.49 42.31
C LEU A 51 -13.98 13.80 40.92
N LEU A 52 -13.25 12.70 40.74
CA LEU A 52 -13.23 11.92 39.50
C LEU A 52 -14.57 11.23 39.22
N LEU A 53 -15.22 10.69 40.26
CA LEU A 53 -16.56 10.12 40.15
C LEU A 53 -17.59 11.20 39.78
N LEU A 54 -17.57 12.36 40.44
CA LEU A 54 -18.47 13.48 40.11
C LEU A 54 -18.26 13.99 38.68
N ALA A 55 -17.02 14.17 38.23
CA ALA A 55 -16.71 14.56 36.86
C ALA A 55 -17.23 13.52 35.83
N THR A 56 -17.10 12.23 36.15
CA THR A 56 -17.59 11.12 35.31
C THR A 56 -19.12 11.10 35.27
N SER A 57 -19.80 11.31 36.40
CA SER A 57 -21.28 11.41 36.45
C SER A 57 -21.78 12.61 35.64
N ILE A 58 -21.15 13.78 35.74
CA ILE A 58 -21.48 14.96 34.93
C ILE A 58 -21.30 14.67 33.43
N TYR A 59 -20.18 14.05 33.05
CA TYR A 59 -19.90 13.68 31.66
C TYR A 59 -20.96 12.72 31.08
N ILE A 60 -21.37 11.70 31.85
CA ILE A 60 -22.44 10.77 31.47
C ILE A 60 -23.78 11.50 31.30
N ILE A 61 -24.12 12.44 32.19
CA ILE A 61 -25.34 13.24 32.08
C ILE A 61 -25.32 14.11 30.81
N VAL A 62 -24.20 14.78 30.52
CA VAL A 62 -24.03 15.62 29.32
C VAL A 62 -24.15 14.79 28.03
N ILE A 63 -23.56 13.60 27.95
CA ILE A 63 -23.76 12.71 26.79
C ILE A 63 -25.22 12.25 26.70
N GLY A 64 -25.83 11.87 27.82
CA GLY A 64 -27.22 11.42 27.87
C GLY A 64 -28.24 12.48 27.42
N THR A 65 -27.99 13.77 27.68
CA THR A 65 -28.85 14.86 27.19
C THR A 65 -28.66 15.13 25.70
N GLN A 66 -27.43 15.06 25.17
CA GLN A 66 -27.17 15.21 23.73
C GLN A 66 -27.90 14.13 22.90
N PHE A 67 -27.86 12.87 23.33
CA PHE A 67 -28.60 11.78 22.66
C PHE A 67 -30.13 11.97 22.71
N LYS A 68 -30.68 12.49 23.81
CA LYS A 68 -32.13 12.82 23.88
C LYS A 68 -32.50 13.98 22.96
N LEU A 69 -31.65 15.01 22.84
CA LEU A 69 -31.91 16.15 21.98
C LEU A 69 -31.88 15.76 20.49
N ALA A 70 -30.89 14.96 20.09
CA ALA A 70 -30.82 14.41 18.73
C ALA A 70 -32.06 13.58 18.35
N LYS A 71 -32.59 12.79 19.29
CA LYS A 71 -33.83 12.00 19.07
C LYS A 71 -35.06 12.89 18.87
N ILE A 72 -35.18 14.01 19.61
CA ILE A 72 -36.29 14.95 19.46
C ILE A 72 -36.24 15.68 18.10
N ILE A 73 -35.03 16.09 17.68
CA ILE A 73 -34.82 16.74 16.37
C ILE A 73 -35.16 15.78 15.22
N SER A 74 -34.74 14.51 15.31
CA SER A 74 -35.08 13.48 14.32
C SER A 74 -36.59 13.28 14.18
N THR A 75 -37.36 13.26 15.28
CA THR A 75 -38.82 13.10 15.22
C THR A 75 -39.60 14.29 14.66
N HIS A 76 -38.94 15.44 14.42
CA HIS A 76 -39.61 16.64 13.91
C HIS A 76 -39.59 16.76 12.38
N HIS A 77 -38.78 15.98 11.65
CA HIS A 77 -38.68 16.07 10.20
C HIS A 77 -39.73 15.25 9.42
N ASP A 78 -40.30 14.19 10.02
CA ASP A 78 -41.25 13.28 9.35
C ASP A 78 -42.73 13.74 9.36
N ARG A 79 -43.01 15.03 9.60
CA ARG A 79 -44.39 15.52 9.81
C ARG A 79 -44.84 16.71 8.97
N SER A 80 -44.20 16.96 7.82
CA SER A 80 -44.55 18.07 6.92
C SER A 80 -44.65 17.66 5.43
N SER A 81 -45.59 16.77 5.09
CA SER A 81 -46.05 16.61 3.70
C SER A 81 -47.50 16.06 3.61
N LEU A 82 -48.51 16.91 3.81
CA LEU A 82 -49.90 16.56 3.49
C LEU A 82 -50.81 17.80 3.30
N GLY A 83 -51.29 18.00 2.06
CA GLY A 83 -52.47 18.80 1.71
C GLY A 83 -52.26 20.28 1.31
N GLY A 84 -52.84 20.71 0.18
CA GLY A 84 -53.01 22.15 -0.13
C GLY A 84 -53.06 22.53 -1.62
N ALA A 85 -54.23 22.43 -2.24
CA ALA A 85 -54.52 22.72 -3.66
C ALA A 85 -54.25 24.16 -4.18
N GLY A 86 -54.13 24.35 -5.51
CA GLY A 86 -54.32 25.68 -6.13
C GLY A 86 -53.91 25.93 -7.60
N ARG A 87 -54.86 25.75 -8.54
CA ARG A 87 -55.14 26.60 -9.75
C ARG A 87 -54.05 26.93 -10.83
N THR A 88 -54.31 26.43 -12.06
CA THR A 88 -54.46 27.13 -13.39
C THR A 88 -53.48 28.26 -13.80
N LEU A 89 -52.97 28.36 -15.04
CA LEU A 89 -53.69 28.53 -16.34
C LEU A 89 -52.81 28.25 -17.60
N LEU A 90 -53.47 27.80 -18.69
CA LEU A 90 -53.30 28.11 -20.14
C LEU A 90 -51.91 28.27 -20.82
N SER A 91 -51.68 27.50 -21.92
CA SER A 91 -51.55 28.00 -23.32
C SER A 91 -51.35 26.80 -24.29
N SER A 92 -52.38 26.36 -25.03
CA SER A 92 -52.66 26.65 -26.47
C SER A 92 -51.96 25.74 -27.50
N SER A 93 -52.75 24.87 -28.16
CA SER A 93 -52.42 24.03 -29.34
C SER A 93 -52.29 24.87 -30.66
N PRO A 94 -51.90 24.29 -31.82
CA PRO A 94 -52.71 23.34 -32.62
C PRO A 94 -51.92 22.08 -33.10
N LEU A 95 -52.49 20.87 -33.15
CA LEU A 95 -53.51 20.32 -34.07
C LEU A 95 -53.07 20.12 -35.54
N HIS A 96 -52.91 18.85 -35.95
CA HIS A 96 -53.21 18.37 -37.30
C HIS A 96 -53.82 16.95 -37.24
N HIS A 97 -54.85 16.71 -38.04
CA HIS A 97 -55.62 15.45 -38.10
C HIS A 97 -54.96 14.35 -38.95
N ALA A 98 -55.22 13.08 -38.61
CA ALA A 98 -55.65 12.05 -39.56
C ALA A 98 -56.38 10.88 -38.84
N ASN A 99 -57.45 10.37 -39.45
CA ASN A 99 -58.20 9.18 -39.00
C ASN A 99 -57.46 7.87 -39.36
N SER A 100 -57.67 6.81 -38.56
CA SER A 100 -58.24 5.55 -39.08
C SER A 100 -58.65 4.61 -37.94
N ASN A 101 -59.80 3.95 -38.09
CA ASN A 101 -60.17 2.77 -37.30
C ASN A 101 -59.21 1.60 -37.60
N ASN A 102 -58.99 0.75 -36.60
CA ASN A 102 -59.17 -0.72 -36.65
C ASN A 102 -58.59 -1.38 -35.39
N ASP A 103 -59.45 -1.94 -34.55
CA ASP A 103 -59.07 -3.11 -33.74
C ASP A 103 -58.74 -4.27 -34.70
N PRO A 104 -57.65 -5.00 -34.47
CA PRO A 104 -57.79 -6.15 -33.58
C PRO A 104 -56.62 -6.33 -32.59
N GLN A 105 -56.84 -7.16 -31.57
CA GLN A 105 -55.79 -7.66 -30.68
C GLN A 105 -54.56 -8.17 -31.44
N PRO A 106 -53.37 -7.93 -30.88
CA PRO A 106 -52.36 -8.97 -30.87
C PRO A 106 -51.89 -9.30 -29.45
N ASN A 107 -51.66 -10.59 -29.23
CA ASN A 107 -50.93 -11.12 -28.10
C ASN A 107 -49.63 -10.34 -27.87
N ASN A 108 -49.53 -9.57 -26.78
CA ASN A 108 -48.22 -9.16 -26.29
C ASN A 108 -47.49 -10.43 -25.81
N PRO A 109 -46.35 -10.82 -26.41
CA PRO A 109 -45.47 -11.72 -25.71
C PRO A 109 -45.06 -11.00 -24.43
N VAL A 110 -45.37 -11.59 -23.27
CA VAL A 110 -44.72 -11.17 -22.03
C VAL A 110 -43.24 -11.40 -22.26
N SER A 111 -42.51 -10.32 -22.55
CA SER A 111 -41.06 -10.34 -22.58
C SER A 111 -40.62 -10.79 -21.21
N LYS A 112 -40.25 -12.06 -21.09
CA LYS A 112 -39.48 -12.57 -19.97
C LYS A 112 -38.11 -11.92 -20.09
N CYS A 113 -38.00 -10.67 -19.62
CA CYS A 113 -36.71 -10.09 -19.28
C CYS A 113 -36.09 -11.06 -18.28
N ASN A 114 -35.11 -11.85 -18.72
CA ASN A 114 -34.47 -12.79 -17.81
C ASN A 114 -33.77 -11.97 -16.71
N PRO A 115 -33.80 -12.42 -15.44
CA PRO A 115 -33.04 -11.78 -14.37
C PRO A 115 -31.52 -11.67 -14.66
N SER A 116 -31.00 -12.46 -15.61
CA SER A 116 -29.64 -12.32 -16.14
C SER A 116 -29.42 -11.02 -16.90
N ASP A 117 -30.36 -10.63 -17.77
CA ASP A 117 -30.16 -9.56 -18.75
C ASP A 117 -30.15 -8.19 -18.08
N THR A 118 -30.94 -8.04 -17.01
CA THR A 118 -30.92 -6.86 -16.13
C THR A 118 -29.62 -6.74 -15.34
N SER A 119 -28.98 -7.85 -14.97
CA SER A 119 -27.69 -7.82 -14.26
C SER A 119 -26.52 -7.41 -15.15
N GLU A 120 -26.44 -7.90 -16.39
CA GLU A 120 -25.38 -7.51 -17.33
C GLU A 120 -25.52 -6.07 -17.80
N GLN A 121 -26.75 -5.59 -18.05
CA GLN A 121 -27.00 -4.18 -18.37
C GLN A 121 -26.59 -3.24 -17.22
N GLN A 122 -26.85 -3.64 -15.97
CA GLN A 122 -26.40 -2.90 -14.79
C GLN A 122 -24.86 -2.90 -14.68
N ILE A 123 -24.20 -4.04 -14.87
CA ILE A 123 -22.73 -4.16 -14.87
C ILE A 123 -22.11 -3.27 -15.96
N ALA A 124 -22.65 -3.30 -17.19
CA ALA A 124 -22.17 -2.47 -18.29
C ALA A 124 -22.33 -0.96 -18.02
N SER A 125 -23.47 -0.55 -17.44
CA SER A 125 -23.74 0.83 -17.03
C SER A 125 -22.77 1.30 -15.94
N LEU A 126 -22.55 0.48 -14.90
CA LEU A 126 -21.59 0.76 -13.83
C LEU A 126 -20.15 0.86 -14.38
N ALA A 127 -19.72 -0.07 -15.23
CA ALA A 127 -18.39 -0.06 -15.83
C ALA A 127 -18.15 1.20 -16.68
N ALA A 128 -19.15 1.63 -17.48
CA ALA A 128 -19.07 2.87 -18.25
C ALA A 128 -19.02 4.11 -17.35
N SER A 129 -19.85 4.16 -16.30
CA SER A 129 -19.86 5.25 -15.32
C SER A 129 -18.53 5.37 -14.56
N ILE A 130 -17.93 4.24 -14.17
CA ILE A 130 -16.62 4.18 -13.51
C ILE A 130 -15.50 4.62 -14.47
N ALA A 131 -15.52 4.18 -15.74
CA ALA A 131 -14.57 4.63 -16.76
C ALA A 131 -14.63 6.15 -16.96
N GLN A 132 -15.84 6.72 -17.01
CA GLN A 132 -16.06 8.16 -17.14
C GLN A 132 -15.60 8.92 -15.88
N LYS A 133 -15.95 8.44 -14.67
CA LYS A 133 -15.53 9.02 -13.38
C LYS A 133 -14.02 9.18 -13.28
N TRP A 134 -13.27 8.18 -13.74
CA TRP A 134 -11.80 8.19 -13.71
C TRP A 134 -11.16 8.70 -15.01
N ASN A 135 -11.95 9.28 -15.92
CA ASN A 135 -11.50 9.82 -17.20
C ASN A 135 -10.53 8.86 -17.93
N LEU A 136 -10.94 7.60 -18.05
CA LEU A 136 -10.19 6.59 -18.80
C LEU A 136 -10.36 6.85 -20.30
N THR A 137 -9.24 6.90 -21.01
CA THR A 137 -9.15 7.26 -22.42
C THR A 137 -8.97 6.05 -23.35
N ALA A 138 -8.59 4.90 -22.80
CA ALA A 138 -8.49 3.63 -23.51
C ALA A 138 -9.85 3.19 -24.10
N PRO A 139 -9.94 2.91 -25.43
CA PRO A 139 -11.19 2.45 -26.05
C PRO A 139 -11.74 1.15 -25.46
N THR A 140 -10.88 0.29 -24.91
CA THR A 140 -11.29 -0.96 -24.26
C THR A 140 -11.52 -0.84 -22.75
N ALA A 141 -11.48 0.36 -22.17
CA ALA A 141 -11.58 0.56 -20.72
C ALA A 141 -12.86 -0.07 -20.13
N SER A 142 -14.03 0.26 -20.68
CA SER A 142 -15.31 -0.24 -20.15
C SER A 142 -15.44 -1.77 -20.27
N SER A 143 -14.98 -2.39 -21.36
CA SER A 143 -15.06 -3.84 -21.53
C SER A 143 -14.07 -4.60 -20.63
N LEU A 144 -12.90 -4.01 -20.35
CA LEU A 144 -11.97 -4.54 -19.35
C LEU A 144 -12.53 -4.38 -17.91
N LEU A 145 -13.25 -3.30 -17.61
CA LEU A 145 -13.95 -3.12 -16.33
C LEU A 145 -15.14 -4.08 -16.16
N ILE A 146 -15.91 -4.38 -17.22
CA ILE A 146 -16.90 -5.48 -17.21
C ILE A 146 -16.21 -6.82 -16.90
N SER A 147 -15.04 -7.06 -17.51
CA SER A 147 -14.24 -8.26 -17.24
C SER A 147 -13.76 -8.34 -15.77
N GLN A 148 -13.54 -7.21 -15.10
CA GLN A 148 -13.25 -7.15 -13.65
C GLN A 148 -14.45 -7.57 -12.78
N PHE A 149 -15.68 -7.18 -13.13
CA PHE A 149 -16.88 -7.66 -12.45
C PHE A 149 -17.01 -9.18 -12.55
N HIS A 150 -16.65 -9.77 -13.70
CA HIS A 150 -16.73 -11.20 -13.94
C HIS A 150 -15.53 -12.01 -13.44
N LYS A 151 -14.42 -11.36 -13.03
CA LYS A 151 -13.22 -12.06 -12.53
C LYS A 151 -13.56 -12.92 -11.30
N PRO A 152 -13.34 -14.24 -11.31
CA PRO A 152 -13.62 -15.10 -10.16
C PRO A 152 -12.68 -14.81 -8.98
N PHE A 153 -13.11 -15.24 -7.79
CA PHE A 153 -12.24 -15.35 -6.62
C PHE A 153 -11.23 -16.49 -6.85
N ASP A 154 -9.94 -16.15 -6.91
CA ASP A 154 -8.87 -17.04 -7.35
C ASP A 154 -7.70 -17.15 -6.36
N TYR A 155 -7.87 -16.66 -5.13
CA TYR A 155 -6.94 -16.87 -4.02
C TYR A 155 -7.11 -18.27 -3.43
N ASP A 156 -6.01 -18.97 -3.26
CA ASP A 156 -5.94 -20.27 -2.60
C ASP A 156 -4.84 -20.22 -1.52
N PRO A 157 -5.15 -20.23 -0.21
CA PRO A 157 -4.14 -20.16 0.84
C PRO A 157 -3.24 -21.40 0.94
N GLN A 158 -3.61 -22.52 0.29
CA GLN A 158 -2.79 -23.72 0.21
C GLN A 158 -1.84 -23.68 -1.00
N ARG A 159 -2.25 -23.09 -2.13
CA ARG A 159 -1.45 -23.04 -3.36
C ARG A 159 -0.75 -21.71 -3.60
N ASP A 160 -1.17 -20.60 -3.01
CA ASP A 160 -0.56 -19.28 -3.23
C ASP A 160 0.53 -18.97 -2.20
N PHE A 161 1.61 -18.35 -2.70
CA PHE A 161 2.58 -17.62 -1.91
C PHE A 161 2.58 -16.17 -2.39
N PHE A 162 2.20 -15.22 -1.55
CA PHE A 162 2.16 -13.81 -1.97
C PHE A 162 3.45 -13.05 -1.64
N HIS A 163 3.84 -12.13 -2.51
CA HIS A 163 4.88 -11.16 -2.24
C HIS A 163 4.33 -9.74 -2.27
N PHE A 164 4.39 -9.07 -1.12
CA PHE A 164 4.15 -7.64 -1.04
C PHE A 164 5.41 -6.89 -1.49
N HIS A 165 5.33 -6.32 -2.70
CA HIS A 165 6.33 -5.37 -3.18
C HIS A 165 5.83 -3.95 -2.93
N HIS A 166 6.67 -3.10 -2.37
CA HIS A 166 6.35 -1.69 -2.14
C HIS A 166 7.40 -0.80 -2.79
N LEU A 167 6.94 0.16 -3.60
CA LEU A 167 7.84 1.14 -4.22
C LEU A 167 8.41 2.08 -3.17
N TYR A 168 9.64 1.78 -2.78
CA TYR A 168 10.47 2.56 -1.89
C TYR A 168 9.82 2.82 -0.50
N LYS A 169 10.49 3.55 0.39
CA LYS A 169 10.02 3.81 1.75
C LYS A 169 9.12 5.05 1.81
N SER A 170 7.92 4.94 1.24
CA SER A 170 6.85 5.92 1.49
C SER A 170 6.30 5.67 2.90
N GLY A 171 6.41 6.66 3.78
CA GLY A 171 5.77 6.64 5.10
C GLY A 171 4.29 6.94 4.94
N GLY A 172 3.45 5.98 5.27
CA GLY A 172 2.00 6.11 5.14
C GLY A 172 1.25 4.92 5.73
N THR A 173 1.74 3.70 5.47
CA THR A 173 1.00 2.48 5.85
C THR A 173 1.93 1.36 6.26
N SER A 174 1.63 0.68 7.36
CA SER A 174 2.22 -0.61 7.69
C SER A 174 1.31 -1.72 7.20
N MET A 175 1.24 -1.89 5.87
CA MET A 175 0.56 -3.05 5.26
C MET A 175 1.27 -4.35 5.69
N SER A 176 2.59 -4.29 5.93
CA SER A 176 3.33 -5.30 6.70
C SER A 176 2.65 -5.63 8.03
N ASP A 177 2.44 -4.66 8.92
CA ASP A 177 1.76 -4.91 10.20
C ASP A 177 0.31 -5.41 10.05
N LEU A 178 -0.36 -5.17 8.92
CA LEU A 178 -1.67 -5.77 8.64
C LEU A 178 -1.51 -7.25 8.27
N MET A 179 -0.62 -7.56 7.33
CA MET A 179 -0.28 -8.92 6.92
C MET A 179 0.21 -9.74 8.13
N ASP A 180 1.10 -9.18 8.96
CA ASP A 180 1.65 -9.79 10.18
C ASP A 180 0.59 -10.12 11.25
N LYS A 181 -0.54 -9.40 11.27
CA LYS A 181 -1.64 -9.59 12.23
C LYS A 181 -2.79 -10.45 11.71
N THR A 182 -2.81 -10.74 10.41
CA THR A 182 -3.96 -11.37 9.74
C THR A 182 -3.59 -12.68 9.05
N ILE A 183 -2.42 -12.72 8.41
CA ILE A 183 -1.90 -13.88 7.69
C ILE A 183 -0.69 -14.46 8.43
N GLY A 184 0.12 -13.59 9.03
CA GLY A 184 1.12 -13.94 10.03
C GLY A 184 0.49 -14.24 11.39
N LEU A 185 1.15 -15.10 12.17
CA LEU A 185 0.90 -15.35 13.58
C LEU A 185 2.21 -15.08 14.34
N PRO A 186 2.24 -14.20 15.36
CA PRO A 186 3.47 -13.98 16.13
C PRO A 186 3.89 -15.27 16.83
N HIS A 187 5.13 -15.71 16.61
CA HIS A 187 5.68 -16.85 17.34
C HIS A 187 5.83 -16.52 18.83
N LEU A 188 6.07 -17.53 19.68
CA LEU A 188 6.08 -17.48 21.15
C LEU A 188 6.89 -16.35 21.83
N HIS A 189 7.78 -15.65 21.10
CA HIS A 189 8.55 -14.49 21.60
C HIS A 189 8.45 -13.23 20.72
N GLY A 190 7.61 -13.21 19.69
CA GLY A 190 7.37 -12.04 18.83
C GLY A 190 8.53 -11.66 17.88
N GLU A 191 9.65 -12.38 17.89
CA GLU A 191 10.82 -12.10 17.04
C GLU A 191 10.60 -12.44 15.56
N TYR A 192 9.66 -13.36 15.26
CA TYR A 192 9.23 -13.68 13.89
C TYR A 192 7.74 -14.06 13.85
N TYR A 193 7.15 -13.99 12.65
CA TYR A 193 5.75 -14.34 12.40
C TYR A 193 5.69 -15.66 11.62
N GLU A 194 5.05 -16.67 12.18
CA GLU A 194 4.66 -17.87 11.46
C GLU A 194 3.67 -17.50 10.33
N GLY A 195 3.92 -17.99 9.11
CA GLY A 195 3.15 -17.57 7.93
C GLY A 195 3.80 -16.49 7.07
N ILE A 196 4.69 -15.65 7.62
CA ILE A 196 5.48 -14.66 6.88
C ILE A 196 6.95 -15.08 6.89
N LEU A 197 7.60 -15.07 5.72
CA LEU A 197 8.98 -15.51 5.57
C LEU A 197 9.96 -14.62 6.36
N PRO A 198 10.84 -15.18 7.22
CA PRO A 198 11.92 -14.44 7.88
C PRO A 198 12.78 -13.63 6.90
N GLY A 199 13.39 -12.55 7.38
CA GLY A 199 14.03 -11.56 6.53
C GLY A 199 13.06 -10.56 5.87
N SER A 200 11.74 -10.72 6.05
CA SER A 200 10.71 -9.77 5.63
C SER A 200 10.50 -8.68 6.69
N TYR A 201 11.20 -7.55 6.57
CA TYR A 201 11.18 -6.49 7.58
C TYR A 201 10.40 -5.25 7.16
N ARG A 202 9.76 -4.59 8.14
CA ARG A 202 9.03 -3.30 8.07
C ARG A 202 9.69 -2.16 7.26
N SER A 203 11.00 -2.25 7.01
CA SER A 203 11.72 -1.41 6.05
C SER A 203 13.02 -2.08 5.58
N GLY A 204 13.13 -2.41 4.29
CA GLY A 204 14.33 -3.00 3.69
C GLY A 204 14.02 -3.94 2.52
N ASP A 205 15.08 -4.42 1.87
CA ASP A 205 15.03 -5.57 0.95
C ASP A 205 14.81 -6.88 1.72
N LEU A 206 14.34 -7.93 1.04
CA LEU A 206 14.23 -9.26 1.63
C LEU A 206 15.61 -9.83 1.99
N ASN A 207 15.83 -10.15 3.27
CA ASN A 207 17.06 -10.83 3.72
C ASN A 207 17.03 -12.33 3.36
N HIS A 208 17.43 -12.65 2.13
CA HIS A 208 17.46 -14.01 1.59
C HIS A 208 18.32 -14.99 2.41
N ALA A 209 19.36 -14.51 3.11
CA ALA A 209 20.26 -15.37 3.88
C ALA A 209 19.60 -15.83 5.19
N GLU A 210 18.83 -14.95 5.83
CA GLU A 210 18.04 -15.26 7.02
C GLU A 210 16.83 -16.14 6.69
N ALA A 211 16.12 -15.82 5.61
CA ALA A 211 15.06 -16.67 5.08
C ALA A 211 15.56 -18.10 4.82
N LEU A 212 16.74 -18.23 4.19
CA LEU A 212 17.36 -19.53 3.94
C LEU A 212 17.75 -20.25 5.23
N LYS A 213 18.30 -19.55 6.22
CA LYS A 213 18.71 -20.12 7.51
C LYS A 213 17.53 -20.75 8.24
N ASP A 214 16.37 -20.07 8.30
CA ASP A 214 15.17 -20.65 8.90
C ASP A 214 14.68 -21.86 8.09
N ILE A 215 14.57 -21.75 6.76
CA ILE A 215 14.14 -22.85 5.89
C ILE A 215 15.00 -24.10 6.15
N GLN A 216 16.33 -23.95 6.15
CA GLN A 216 17.28 -25.03 6.44
C GLN A 216 17.04 -25.61 7.84
N SER A 217 16.93 -24.76 8.86
CA SER A 217 16.62 -25.19 10.23
C SER A 217 15.33 -26.01 10.31
N ARG A 218 14.27 -25.64 9.59
CA ARG A 218 13.00 -26.40 9.61
C ARG A 218 13.14 -27.76 8.91
N LEU A 219 13.83 -27.80 7.77
CA LEU A 219 14.11 -29.05 7.05
C LEU A 219 14.97 -30.00 7.91
N GLU A 220 15.97 -29.49 8.63
CA GLU A 220 16.79 -30.25 9.58
C GLU A 220 15.96 -30.82 10.75
N HIS A 221 14.89 -30.15 11.16
CA HIS A 221 13.93 -30.61 12.18
C HIS A 221 12.76 -31.44 11.60
N GLY A 222 12.90 -31.95 10.37
CA GLY A 222 11.97 -32.93 9.79
C GLY A 222 10.80 -32.35 8.98
N ALA A 223 10.76 -31.04 8.73
CA ALA A 223 9.82 -30.46 7.77
C ALA A 223 10.18 -30.85 6.33
N THR A 224 9.19 -30.93 5.44
CA THR A 224 9.40 -30.89 3.98
C THR A 224 9.15 -29.48 3.43
N LEU A 225 9.56 -29.19 2.19
CA LEU A 225 9.31 -27.90 1.54
C LEU A 225 7.81 -27.58 1.43
N GLU A 226 6.98 -28.60 1.23
CA GLU A 226 5.52 -28.52 1.16
C GLU A 226 4.89 -28.14 2.50
N SER A 227 5.48 -28.62 3.60
CA SER A 227 5.01 -28.39 4.97
C SER A 227 5.44 -27.05 5.56
N LEU A 228 6.29 -26.27 4.87
CA LEU A 228 6.72 -24.96 5.35
C LEU A 228 5.49 -24.04 5.52
N PRO A 229 5.34 -23.37 6.68
CA PRO A 229 4.10 -22.65 7.01
C PRO A 229 3.92 -21.34 6.22
N TYR A 230 4.86 -21.00 5.34
CA TYR A 230 4.96 -19.68 4.72
C TYR A 230 3.91 -19.45 3.63
N LYS A 231 3.13 -18.39 3.83
CA LYS A 231 2.07 -17.91 2.93
C LYS A 231 2.51 -16.67 2.15
N GLY A 232 3.53 -15.95 2.62
CA GLY A 232 4.10 -14.86 1.84
C GLY A 232 5.30 -14.16 2.46
N ALA A 233 5.71 -13.06 1.82
CA ALA A 233 6.87 -12.24 2.18
C ALA A 233 6.65 -10.76 1.85
N TYR A 234 7.46 -9.89 2.45
CA TYR A 234 7.41 -8.43 2.29
C TYR A 234 8.78 -7.86 1.95
N ALA A 235 8.86 -6.93 0.98
CA ALA A 235 10.08 -6.15 0.73
C ALA A 235 9.82 -4.77 0.09
N HIS A 236 10.69 -3.80 0.39
CA HIS A 236 10.81 -2.52 -0.32
C HIS A 236 11.63 -2.68 -1.61
N THR A 237 11.20 -3.59 -2.49
CA THR A 237 11.85 -3.80 -3.79
C THR A 237 11.23 -2.87 -4.83
N GLY A 238 12.10 -2.23 -5.64
CA GLY A 238 11.67 -1.45 -6.81
C GLY A 238 11.31 -2.30 -8.04
N LEU A 239 11.32 -3.64 -7.90
CA LEU A 239 11.02 -4.60 -8.96
C LEU A 239 10.12 -5.73 -8.43
N ARG A 240 9.15 -6.13 -9.25
CA ARG A 240 8.27 -7.28 -9.00
C ARG A 240 9.05 -8.60 -9.16
N PRO A 241 8.95 -9.56 -8.22
CA PRO A 241 9.53 -10.89 -8.42
C PRO A 241 8.80 -11.65 -9.53
N VAL A 242 9.55 -12.14 -10.52
CA VAL A 242 9.04 -12.97 -11.62
C VAL A 242 9.82 -14.27 -11.77
N TYR A 243 9.16 -15.29 -12.33
CA TYR A 243 9.70 -16.60 -12.68
C TYR A 243 10.33 -16.62 -14.08
N GLY A 244 10.78 -17.81 -14.54
CA GLY A 244 11.29 -18.05 -15.89
C GLY A 244 12.83 -17.95 -16.04
N PRO A 245 13.35 -18.07 -17.27
CA PRO A 245 14.80 -17.99 -17.58
C PRO A 245 15.43 -16.64 -17.19
N GLU A 246 14.63 -15.58 -17.14
CA GLU A 246 15.02 -14.21 -16.78
C GLU A 246 14.55 -13.82 -15.36
N GLY A 247 14.16 -14.81 -14.55
CA GLY A 247 13.56 -14.62 -13.24
C GLY A 247 14.47 -13.84 -12.28
N THR A 248 13.86 -12.93 -11.50
CA THR A 248 14.57 -12.16 -10.45
C THR A 248 15.21 -13.08 -9.40
N LYS A 249 16.25 -12.61 -8.70
CA LYS A 249 16.84 -13.35 -7.55
C LYS A 249 15.77 -13.80 -6.53
N THR A 250 14.83 -12.92 -6.22
CA THR A 250 13.71 -13.18 -5.31
C THR A 250 12.74 -14.23 -5.87
N GLY A 251 12.38 -14.15 -7.15
CA GLY A 251 11.52 -15.14 -7.82
C GLY A 251 12.19 -16.51 -7.97
N GLN A 252 13.49 -16.55 -8.28
CA GLN A 252 14.29 -17.79 -8.29
C GLN A 252 14.37 -18.42 -6.88
N PHE A 253 14.53 -17.59 -5.84
CA PHE A 253 14.51 -18.05 -4.45
C PHE A 253 13.17 -18.69 -4.11
N TYR A 254 12.03 -18.03 -4.42
CA TYR A 254 10.71 -18.61 -4.18
C TYR A 254 10.49 -19.89 -4.98
N ARG A 255 10.84 -19.92 -6.28
CA ARG A 255 10.73 -21.12 -7.11
C ARG A 255 11.52 -22.32 -6.54
N LYS A 256 12.66 -22.06 -5.91
CA LYS A 256 13.52 -23.10 -5.32
C LYS A 256 12.95 -23.68 -4.02
N TYR A 257 12.41 -22.84 -3.14
CA TYR A 257 12.01 -23.25 -1.78
C TYR A 257 10.49 -23.40 -1.59
N PHE A 258 9.69 -22.91 -2.54
CA PHE A 258 8.24 -23.04 -2.58
C PHE A 258 7.79 -23.56 -3.97
N PRO A 259 8.35 -24.67 -4.48
CA PRO A 259 8.14 -25.12 -5.87
C PRO A 259 6.68 -25.41 -6.21
N ASN A 260 5.89 -25.81 -5.21
CA ASN A 260 4.46 -26.13 -5.34
C ASN A 260 3.54 -24.92 -5.04
N LYS A 261 4.10 -23.70 -4.95
CA LYS A 261 3.35 -22.46 -4.70
C LYS A 261 3.35 -21.52 -5.91
N ARG A 262 2.16 -21.00 -6.20
CA ARG A 262 1.89 -19.97 -7.21
C ARG A 262 2.29 -18.62 -6.61
N LEU A 263 3.24 -17.93 -7.23
CA LEU A 263 3.73 -16.63 -6.74
C LEU A 263 2.75 -15.53 -7.12
N ARG A 264 2.08 -14.96 -6.13
CA ARG A 264 1.12 -13.87 -6.32
C ARG A 264 1.71 -12.53 -5.88
N ALA A 265 1.43 -11.46 -6.59
CA ALA A 265 1.88 -10.11 -6.25
C ALA A 265 0.80 -9.32 -5.53
N VAL A 266 1.26 -8.56 -4.54
CA VAL A 266 0.47 -7.67 -3.69
C VAL A 266 1.22 -6.34 -3.63
N THR A 267 0.54 -5.20 -3.73
CA THR A 267 1.21 -3.88 -3.84
C THR A 267 0.39 -2.73 -3.28
N MET A 268 1.04 -1.58 -3.06
CA MET A 268 0.37 -0.31 -2.75
C MET A 268 0.70 0.71 -3.83
N LEU A 269 -0.35 1.32 -4.38
CA LEU A 269 -0.25 2.51 -5.21
C LEU A 269 -0.52 3.77 -4.36
N ARG A 270 -0.19 4.90 -4.95
CA ARG A 270 -0.31 6.24 -4.35
C ARG A 270 -0.53 7.23 -5.48
N ASP A 271 -1.14 8.37 -5.19
CA ASP A 271 -1.19 9.49 -6.11
C ASP A 271 0.26 9.89 -6.54
N PRO A 272 0.53 10.18 -7.82
CA PRO A 272 1.88 10.48 -8.27
C PRO A 272 2.50 11.68 -7.57
N VAL A 273 1.74 12.74 -7.29
CA VAL A 273 2.21 13.91 -6.54
C VAL A 273 2.55 13.53 -5.10
N ASP A 274 1.68 12.77 -4.42
CA ASP A 274 1.90 12.35 -3.04
C ASP A 274 3.07 11.35 -2.90
N PHE A 275 3.30 10.52 -3.93
CA PHE A 275 4.49 9.69 -4.06
C PHE A 275 5.77 10.50 -4.25
N ARG A 276 5.80 11.52 -5.14
CA ARG A 276 6.98 12.40 -5.28
C ARG A 276 7.26 13.13 -3.97
N ALA A 277 6.24 13.73 -3.36
CA ALA A 277 6.36 14.50 -2.12
C ALA A 277 6.90 13.63 -0.97
N SER A 278 6.37 12.41 -0.81
CA SER A 278 6.86 11.49 0.23
C SER A 278 8.27 10.98 -0.04
N ASN A 279 8.64 10.65 -1.29
CA ASN A 279 10.00 10.21 -1.60
C ASN A 279 11.04 11.32 -1.44
N HIS A 280 10.69 12.53 -1.89
CA HIS A 280 11.46 13.76 -1.67
C HIS A 280 11.73 13.94 -0.18
N ALA A 281 10.67 14.07 0.60
CA ALA A 281 10.75 14.36 2.02
C ALA A 281 11.41 13.24 2.83
N MET A 282 11.11 11.96 2.58
CA MET A 282 11.51 10.87 3.46
C MET A 282 12.78 10.14 3.06
N ILE A 283 12.98 9.90 1.76
CA ILE A 283 14.01 8.98 1.28
C ILE A 283 15.24 9.76 0.84
N MET A 284 15.02 10.82 0.08
CA MET A 284 16.09 11.70 -0.39
C MET A 284 16.56 12.63 0.72
N CYS A 285 15.62 13.32 1.38
CA CYS A 285 15.96 14.45 2.25
C CYS A 285 15.81 14.13 3.75
N GLY A 286 15.08 13.07 4.12
CA GLY A 286 14.80 12.73 5.52
C GLY A 286 14.22 13.88 6.36
N LEU A 287 13.51 14.82 5.72
CA LEU A 287 12.95 16.04 6.28
C LEU A 287 11.89 15.78 7.36
N ASN A 288 11.13 14.69 7.25
CA ASN A 288 10.06 14.37 8.19
C ASN A 288 10.56 14.23 9.64
N HIS A 289 11.83 13.85 9.83
CA HIS A 289 12.43 13.83 11.15
C HIS A 289 12.61 15.25 11.69
N GLU A 290 13.17 16.14 10.88
CA GLU A 290 13.43 17.54 11.25
C GLU A 290 12.11 18.31 11.48
N VAL A 291 11.09 18.08 10.66
CA VAL A 291 9.73 18.66 10.82
C VAL A 291 9.07 18.19 12.11
N GLU A 292 9.27 16.93 12.52
CA GLU A 292 8.73 16.39 13.76
C GLU A 292 9.50 16.90 15.00
N VAL A 293 10.82 17.06 14.92
CA VAL A 293 11.64 17.70 15.96
C VAL A 293 11.24 19.17 16.13
N PHE A 294 11.19 19.93 15.04
CA PHE A 294 10.74 21.33 15.02
C PHE A 294 9.35 21.51 15.66
N ASN A 295 8.39 20.66 15.30
CA ASN A 295 7.04 20.73 15.87
C ASN A 295 6.98 20.31 17.34
N ARG A 296 7.80 19.35 17.77
CA ARG A 296 7.92 18.98 19.19
C ARG A 296 8.44 20.15 20.02
N ASP A 297 9.45 20.85 19.54
CA ASP A 297 10.02 22.01 20.22
C ASP A 297 9.04 23.20 20.26
N ARG A 298 8.14 23.32 19.27
CA ARG A 298 7.02 24.29 19.30
C ARG A 298 5.99 23.92 20.37
N VAL A 299 5.53 22.67 20.38
CA VAL A 299 4.56 22.19 21.38
C VAL A 299 5.11 22.29 22.80
N ALA A 300 6.40 22.02 23.01
CA ALA A 300 7.08 22.19 24.30
C ALA A 300 7.10 23.66 24.79
N ARG A 301 6.96 24.63 23.88
CA ARG A 301 6.85 26.07 24.16
C ARG A 301 5.38 26.56 24.20
N GLY A 302 4.40 25.66 24.15
CA GLY A 302 2.97 25.99 24.11
C GLY A 302 2.50 26.57 22.77
N LEU A 303 3.29 26.42 21.70
CA LEU A 303 2.94 26.89 20.36
C LEU A 303 2.28 25.76 19.55
N GLU A 304 1.33 26.14 18.70
CA GLU A 304 0.67 25.21 17.78
C GLU A 304 1.65 24.59 16.77
N ARG A 305 1.32 23.40 16.29
CA ARG A 305 2.08 22.72 15.23
C ARG A 305 1.92 23.50 13.90
N ILE A 306 2.98 23.48 13.11
CA ILE A 306 3.06 24.09 11.77
C ILE A 306 3.48 22.97 10.79
N CYS A 307 2.68 22.78 9.75
CA CYS A 307 2.81 21.74 8.74
C CYS A 307 2.94 22.27 7.31
N THR A 308 2.69 23.54 7.01
CA THR A 308 2.83 24.12 5.65
C THR A 308 3.72 25.36 5.58
N PRO A 309 4.27 25.72 4.41
CA PRO A 309 5.03 26.96 4.22
C PRO A 309 4.22 28.22 4.54
N GLU A 310 2.91 28.22 4.24
CA GLU A 310 1.98 29.32 4.51
C GLU A 310 1.76 29.53 6.02
N GLU A 311 1.77 28.44 6.80
CA GLU A 311 1.77 28.47 8.27
C GLU A 311 3.14 28.89 8.85
N GLY A 312 4.19 28.98 8.02
CA GLY A 312 5.55 29.38 8.40
C GLY A 312 6.60 28.26 8.42
N LEU A 313 6.32 27.08 7.83
CA LEU A 313 7.29 25.97 7.76
C LEU A 313 8.41 26.27 6.76
N ASN A 314 9.56 26.74 7.25
CA ASN A 314 10.73 26.98 6.40
C ASN A 314 11.54 25.69 6.15
N ILE A 315 11.23 25.00 5.05
CA ILE A 315 11.92 23.76 4.65
C ILE A 315 13.43 23.98 4.42
N SER A 316 13.84 25.10 3.81
CA SER A 316 15.27 25.42 3.61
C SER A 316 16.03 25.48 4.93
N ALA A 317 15.48 26.14 5.95
CA ALA A 317 16.11 26.21 7.27
C ALA A 317 16.23 24.83 7.95
N LEU A 318 15.26 23.93 7.74
CA LEU A 318 15.35 22.54 8.22
C LEU A 318 16.41 21.73 7.46
N ILE A 319 16.68 22.05 6.19
CA ILE A 319 17.82 21.50 5.46
C ILE A 319 19.15 22.05 5.97
N ASP A 320 19.22 23.33 6.33
CA ASP A 320 20.44 23.90 6.90
C ASP A 320 20.80 23.24 8.24
N VAL A 321 19.83 23.06 9.15
CA VAL A 321 19.98 22.25 10.40
C VAL A 321 20.46 20.82 10.09
N LYS A 322 19.94 20.21 9.03
CA LYS A 322 20.37 18.87 8.61
C LYS A 322 21.81 18.84 8.09
N ILE A 323 22.23 19.86 7.34
CA ILE A 323 23.60 20.01 6.84
C ILE A 323 24.57 20.22 8.00
N GLU A 324 24.22 21.05 8.98
CA GLU A 324 24.98 21.22 10.23
C GLU A 324 25.15 19.87 10.96
N GLY A 325 24.07 19.12 11.14
CA GLY A 325 24.10 17.79 11.75
C GLY A 325 24.87 16.73 10.95
N ILE A 326 25.05 16.91 9.63
CA ILE A 326 25.97 16.11 8.81
C ILE A 326 27.41 16.57 9.08
N LEU A 327 27.69 17.87 9.01
CA LEU A 327 29.02 18.45 9.22
C LEU A 327 29.59 18.14 10.60
N GLN A 328 28.76 18.13 11.66
CA GLN A 328 29.16 17.71 13.01
C GLN A 328 29.60 16.23 13.01
N LYS A 329 28.81 15.33 12.42
CA LYS A 329 29.19 13.91 12.29
C LYS A 329 30.47 13.75 11.48
N CYS A 330 30.68 14.57 10.44
CA CYS A 330 31.93 14.64 9.67
C CYS A 330 33.15 15.18 10.46
N GLN A 331 32.97 15.65 11.70
CA GLN A 331 34.04 16.00 12.64
C GLN A 331 34.25 14.87 13.66
N GLU A 332 33.17 14.37 14.26
CA GLU A 332 33.18 13.21 15.18
C GLU A 332 33.79 11.95 14.53
N GLU A 333 33.44 11.68 13.27
CA GLU A 333 33.95 10.52 12.51
C GLU A 333 35.46 10.58 12.21
N LYS A 334 36.15 11.70 12.44
CA LYS A 334 37.63 11.73 12.42
C LYS A 334 38.25 10.90 13.55
N GLN A 335 37.51 10.66 14.63
CA GLN A 335 37.98 9.91 15.80
C GLN A 335 37.83 8.38 15.63
N HIS A 336 36.96 7.93 14.71
CA HIS A 336 36.67 6.51 14.48
C HIS A 336 36.49 6.17 12.98
N PRO A 337 37.57 6.10 12.20
CA PRO A 337 37.50 5.94 10.74
C PRO A 337 36.95 4.58 10.26
N GLU A 338 36.98 3.57 11.11
CA GLU A 338 36.71 2.16 10.77
C GLU A 338 35.23 1.86 10.49
N LYS A 339 34.32 2.79 10.82
CA LYS A 339 32.86 2.65 10.62
C LYS A 339 32.34 3.34 9.35
N GLN A 340 33.22 3.86 8.49
CA GLN A 340 32.83 4.79 7.43
C GLN A 340 32.27 4.11 6.16
N ILE A 341 31.05 4.50 5.78
CA ILE A 341 30.47 4.20 4.47
C ILE A 341 31.01 5.24 3.47
N LYS A 342 31.64 4.80 2.37
CA LYS A 342 32.26 5.67 1.35
C LYS A 342 31.38 6.82 0.85
N ALA A 343 30.06 6.61 0.78
CA ALA A 343 29.11 7.65 0.40
C ALA A 343 29.10 8.85 1.35
N ARG A 344 29.22 8.61 2.67
CA ARG A 344 29.25 9.67 3.70
C ARG A 344 30.56 10.46 3.64
N GLN A 345 31.69 9.80 3.42
CA GLN A 345 32.99 10.47 3.20
C GLN A 345 32.91 11.49 2.06
N SER A 346 32.34 11.08 0.92
CA SER A 346 32.15 11.95 -0.26
C SER A 346 31.22 13.13 0.06
N GLN A 347 30.09 12.87 0.72
CA GLN A 347 29.16 13.92 1.15
C GLN A 347 29.83 14.94 2.10
N CYS A 348 30.61 14.45 3.07
CA CYS A 348 31.39 15.28 3.99
C CYS A 348 32.43 16.15 3.28
N ALA A 349 33.08 15.64 2.23
CA ALA A 349 34.08 16.39 1.47
C ALA A 349 33.43 17.53 0.66
N LEU A 350 32.33 17.22 -0.05
CA LEU A 350 31.58 18.19 -0.84
C LEU A 350 31.01 19.33 0.01
N GLN A 351 30.35 19.01 1.13
CA GLN A 351 29.83 20.01 2.06
C GLN A 351 30.94 20.91 2.65
N LYS A 352 32.12 20.33 2.96
CA LYS A 352 33.28 21.11 3.44
C LYS A 352 33.88 22.02 2.36
N SER A 353 33.70 21.71 1.07
CA SER A 353 34.02 22.61 -0.05
C SER A 353 32.92 23.62 -0.40
N GLY A 354 31.86 23.72 0.42
CA GLY A 354 30.74 24.64 0.17
C GLY A 354 29.74 24.15 -0.89
N VAL A 355 29.81 22.89 -1.31
CA VAL A 355 28.87 22.29 -2.26
C VAL A 355 27.69 21.70 -1.48
N ASP A 356 26.51 22.28 -1.65
CA ASP A 356 25.30 21.76 -1.02
C ASP A 356 24.83 20.45 -1.68
N THR A 357 25.14 19.32 -1.05
CA THR A 357 24.71 17.98 -1.49
C THR A 357 23.21 17.73 -1.33
N LEU A 358 22.49 18.66 -0.71
CA LEU A 358 21.05 18.61 -0.44
C LEU A 358 20.30 19.79 -1.11
N GLU A 359 20.89 20.45 -2.12
CA GLU A 359 20.23 21.52 -2.89
C GLU A 359 18.81 21.13 -3.34
N GLN A 360 18.67 19.92 -3.90
CA GLN A 360 17.38 19.37 -4.34
C GLN A 360 16.32 19.25 -3.24
N CYS A 361 16.72 19.33 -1.97
CA CYS A 361 15.86 19.21 -0.81
C CYS A 361 15.31 20.56 -0.31
N ARG A 362 15.82 21.70 -0.79
CA ARG A 362 15.46 23.03 -0.28
C ARG A 362 14.01 23.41 -0.58
N SER A 363 13.49 23.02 -1.75
CA SER A 363 12.07 23.12 -2.07
C SER A 363 11.64 22.08 -3.11
N PRO A 364 10.33 21.84 -3.29
CA PRO A 364 9.82 21.02 -4.39
C PRO A 364 10.32 21.48 -5.77
N SER A 365 10.40 22.79 -5.98
CA SER A 365 10.88 23.38 -7.24
C SER A 365 12.38 23.14 -7.47
N HIS A 366 13.21 23.10 -6.39
CA HIS A 366 14.61 22.66 -6.50
C HIS A 366 14.66 21.20 -6.94
N LEU A 367 13.90 20.29 -6.32
CA LEU A 367 13.81 18.89 -6.75
C LEU A 367 13.41 18.80 -8.23
N LEU A 368 12.31 19.43 -8.62
CA LEU A 368 11.74 19.33 -9.97
C LEU A 368 12.69 19.82 -11.07
N ASN A 369 13.62 20.72 -10.75
CA ASN A 369 14.65 21.20 -11.68
C ASN A 369 15.98 20.43 -11.57
N HIS A 370 16.18 19.64 -10.52
CA HIS A 370 17.44 18.93 -10.28
C HIS A 370 17.54 17.60 -11.04
N VAL A 371 18.76 17.25 -11.47
CA VAL A 371 19.06 16.03 -12.25
C VAL A 371 18.64 14.73 -11.53
N GLN A 372 18.57 14.74 -10.19
CA GLN A 372 18.14 13.58 -9.42
C GLN A 372 16.68 13.22 -9.67
N TYR A 373 15.79 14.21 -9.87
CA TYR A 373 14.38 13.97 -10.18
C TYR A 373 14.24 13.14 -11.46
N GLN A 374 14.86 13.64 -12.54
CA GLN A 374 14.89 12.98 -13.85
C GLN A 374 15.45 11.57 -13.78
N LYS A 375 16.51 11.34 -13.00
CA LYS A 375 17.12 10.01 -12.87
C LYS A 375 16.26 9.04 -12.07
N HIS A 376 15.95 9.35 -10.81
CA HIS A 376 15.54 8.32 -9.85
C HIS A 376 14.07 8.35 -9.44
N TYR A 377 13.31 9.40 -9.79
CA TYR A 377 12.01 9.65 -9.14
C TYR A 377 10.82 9.79 -10.08
N ARG A 378 10.99 9.81 -11.40
CA ARG A 378 9.92 10.12 -12.36
C ARG A 378 8.79 9.10 -12.52
N SER A 379 9.04 7.80 -12.41
CA SER A 379 8.01 6.78 -12.69
C SER A 379 7.80 5.76 -11.58
N MET A 380 6.56 5.67 -11.11
CA MET A 380 5.95 4.55 -10.39
C MET A 380 5.60 3.42 -11.36
N PHE A 381 5.16 3.72 -12.59
CA PHE A 381 4.78 2.73 -13.59
C PHE A 381 5.88 1.68 -13.81
N HIS A 382 7.14 2.10 -13.97
CA HIS A 382 8.27 1.18 -14.07
C HIS A 382 8.50 0.30 -12.83
N GLY A 383 8.04 0.72 -11.65
CA GLY A 383 8.16 -0.07 -10.42
C GLY A 383 6.97 -1.01 -10.19
N VAL A 384 5.73 -0.53 -10.34
CA VAL A 384 4.51 -1.32 -10.09
C VAL A 384 4.27 -2.33 -11.21
N MET A 385 4.42 -1.88 -12.46
CA MET A 385 4.09 -2.64 -13.66
C MET A 385 5.32 -3.26 -14.32
N GLY A 386 6.51 -3.01 -13.78
CA GLY A 386 7.78 -3.50 -14.33
C GLY A 386 8.11 -4.94 -13.94
N ARG A 387 8.38 -5.76 -14.95
CA ARG A 387 8.75 -7.19 -14.84
C ARG A 387 10.19 -7.38 -15.34
N TYR A 388 11.23 -7.28 -14.48
CA TYR A 388 12.63 -7.19 -14.97
C TYR A 388 13.78 -7.75 -14.12
N HIS A 389 14.82 -8.16 -14.85
CA HIS A 389 16.23 -8.15 -14.43
C HIS A 389 17.00 -6.95 -15.06
N ARG A 390 18.12 -6.52 -14.44
CA ARG A 390 18.96 -5.42 -14.95
C ARG A 390 19.62 -5.81 -16.29
N LYS A 391 19.45 -4.96 -17.32
CA LYS A 391 20.03 -5.06 -18.69
C LYS A 391 19.26 -5.88 -19.75
N GLN A 392 18.04 -6.34 -19.49
CA GLN A 392 17.15 -6.83 -20.57
C GLN A 392 16.33 -5.68 -21.19
N PRO A 393 15.97 -5.73 -22.49
CA PRO A 393 14.78 -5.09 -23.02
C PRO A 393 13.52 -5.89 -22.61
N PHE A 394 12.31 -5.37 -22.84
CA PHE A 394 11.10 -6.01 -22.28
C PHE A 394 10.85 -7.37 -22.92
N GLY A 395 11.00 -8.45 -22.14
CA GLY A 395 10.17 -9.63 -22.30
C GLY A 395 8.74 -9.15 -22.10
N GLY A 396 8.07 -8.86 -23.22
CA GLY A 396 7.16 -7.73 -23.26
C GLY A 396 5.97 -7.79 -22.31
N THR A 397 5.34 -6.62 -22.11
CA THR A 397 3.88 -6.60 -22.22
C THR A 397 3.46 -7.38 -23.47
N ALA A 398 2.20 -7.80 -23.57
CA ALA A 398 1.62 -8.29 -24.83
C ALA A 398 1.78 -7.32 -26.04
N TYR A 399 2.30 -6.11 -25.81
CA TYR A 399 2.60 -5.09 -26.81
C TYR A 399 4.09 -4.71 -26.95
N GLY A 400 5.02 -5.34 -26.22
CA GLY A 400 6.46 -5.41 -26.54
C GLY A 400 7.23 -4.12 -26.88
N ARG A 401 6.79 -2.95 -26.40
CA ARG A 401 7.30 -1.65 -26.91
C ARG A 401 7.79 -0.68 -25.82
N MET A 402 7.19 -0.67 -24.62
CA MET A 402 7.64 0.20 -23.53
C MET A 402 8.99 -0.27 -22.95
N GLY A 403 9.90 0.68 -22.71
CA GLY A 403 11.31 0.47 -22.34
C GLY A 403 11.61 0.99 -20.94
N TYR A 404 12.72 0.55 -20.34
CA TYR A 404 12.90 0.63 -18.88
C TYR A 404 14.23 1.24 -18.45
N GLY A 405 14.23 1.88 -17.28
CA GLY A 405 15.40 2.48 -16.65
C GLY A 405 15.10 3.88 -16.11
N TYR A 406 16.12 4.73 -16.10
CA TYR A 406 15.99 6.17 -15.83
C TYR A 406 15.43 6.96 -17.02
N THR A 407 15.13 6.27 -18.13
CA THR A 407 14.45 6.84 -19.29
C THR A 407 12.98 7.08 -18.93
N PRO A 408 12.41 8.27 -19.18
CA PRO A 408 10.97 8.51 -19.03
C PRO A 408 10.14 7.55 -19.88
N VAL A 409 9.00 7.10 -19.35
CA VAL A 409 8.08 6.15 -20.02
C VAL A 409 7.64 6.72 -21.38
N GLU A 410 7.48 8.04 -21.44
CA GLU A 410 7.01 8.81 -22.57
C GLU A 410 7.95 8.77 -23.78
N LEU A 411 9.24 8.49 -23.56
CA LEU A 411 10.25 8.33 -24.62
C LEU A 411 10.34 6.90 -25.15
N THR A 412 9.51 5.99 -24.65
CA THR A 412 9.56 4.58 -25.03
C THR A 412 8.68 4.30 -26.24
N LYS A 413 9.07 3.31 -27.05
CA LYS A 413 8.31 2.96 -28.26
C LYS A 413 6.90 2.54 -27.85
N GLY A 414 5.90 2.89 -28.66
CA GLY A 414 4.51 2.46 -28.44
C GLY A 414 3.89 2.89 -27.10
N TYR A 415 4.50 3.85 -26.39
CA TYR A 415 3.84 4.53 -25.29
C TYR A 415 2.61 5.29 -25.80
N SER A 416 1.51 5.14 -25.08
CA SER A 416 0.41 6.11 -25.04
C SER A 416 -0.29 6.01 -23.67
N VAL A 417 -1.00 7.06 -23.28
CA VAL A 417 -1.83 7.06 -22.06
C VAL A 417 -2.82 5.90 -22.09
N GLN A 418 -3.45 5.66 -23.24
CA GLN A 418 -4.38 4.56 -23.47
C GLN A 418 -3.69 3.19 -23.28
N ALA A 419 -2.48 3.00 -23.82
CA ALA A 419 -1.77 1.73 -23.69
C ALA A 419 -1.38 1.42 -22.23
N VAL A 420 -1.06 2.45 -21.43
CA VAL A 420 -0.80 2.31 -19.99
C VAL A 420 -2.09 1.98 -19.24
N GLU A 421 -3.21 2.62 -19.56
CA GLU A 421 -4.53 2.31 -18.98
C GLU A 421 -4.94 0.87 -19.29
N GLU A 422 -4.94 0.45 -20.57
CA GLU A 422 -5.29 -0.91 -20.97
C GLU A 422 -4.40 -1.97 -20.31
N TYR A 423 -3.10 -1.73 -20.25
CA TYR A 423 -2.18 -2.65 -19.60
C TYR A 423 -2.42 -2.73 -18.09
N THR A 424 -2.69 -1.61 -17.43
CA THR A 424 -3.07 -1.58 -16.00
C THR A 424 -4.35 -2.37 -15.74
N LEU A 425 -5.40 -2.16 -16.55
CA LEU A 425 -6.67 -2.87 -16.45
C LEU A 425 -6.54 -4.39 -16.65
N LYS A 426 -5.54 -4.83 -17.43
CA LYS A 426 -5.21 -6.25 -17.67
C LYS A 426 -4.33 -6.84 -16.56
N ASP A 427 -3.15 -6.26 -16.31
CA ASP A 427 -2.12 -6.80 -15.41
C ASP A 427 -2.47 -6.59 -13.93
N LEU A 428 -2.55 -5.34 -13.46
CA LEU A 428 -2.92 -5.00 -12.07
C LEU A 428 -4.34 -5.47 -11.73
N GLY A 429 -5.19 -5.51 -12.75
CA GLY A 429 -6.51 -6.10 -12.69
C GLY A 429 -6.55 -7.62 -12.47
N GLY A 430 -5.48 -8.36 -12.76
CA GLY A 430 -5.44 -9.81 -12.66
C GLY A 430 -6.26 -10.52 -13.76
N LEU A 431 -6.29 -9.97 -14.97
CA LEU A 431 -6.86 -10.58 -16.18
C LEU A 431 -5.79 -11.04 -17.18
N ASP A 432 -4.52 -10.69 -16.96
CA ASP A 432 -3.42 -11.06 -17.85
C ASP A 432 -3.08 -12.57 -17.73
N LEU A 433 -3.72 -13.36 -18.59
CA LEU A 433 -3.48 -14.79 -18.79
C LEU A 433 -2.31 -15.07 -19.77
N THR A 434 -1.33 -14.16 -19.90
CA THR A 434 -0.10 -14.43 -20.68
C THR A 434 1.11 -14.73 -19.79
N ILE A 435 0.95 -14.68 -18.47
CA ILE A 435 2.01 -14.79 -17.48
C ILE A 435 2.07 -16.23 -16.96
N SER A 436 3.20 -16.93 -17.10
CA SER A 436 3.27 -18.35 -16.73
C SER A 436 3.32 -18.59 -15.22
N GLY A 437 2.28 -19.23 -14.70
CA GLY A 437 2.44 -20.15 -13.58
C GLY A 437 3.27 -21.36 -14.01
N GLU A 438 4.16 -21.81 -13.13
CA GLU A 438 5.06 -22.97 -13.30
C GLU A 438 6.09 -22.90 -14.45
N GLY A 439 7.15 -23.71 -14.35
CA GLY A 439 8.17 -23.84 -15.38
C GLY A 439 7.71 -24.70 -16.56
N GLU A 440 8.39 -24.60 -17.69
CA GLU A 440 8.33 -25.49 -18.88
C GLU A 440 7.07 -26.38 -19.00
N GLY A 441 5.91 -25.76 -19.22
CA GLY A 441 4.65 -26.47 -19.50
C GLY A 441 3.43 -26.04 -18.69
N GLY A 442 3.60 -25.22 -17.66
CA GLY A 442 2.48 -24.69 -16.86
C GLY A 442 1.48 -23.83 -17.65
N ARG A 443 0.21 -23.82 -17.24
CA ARG A 443 -0.79 -22.89 -17.78
C ARG A 443 -0.53 -21.47 -17.25
N PRO A 444 -0.68 -20.43 -18.08
CA PRO A 444 -0.65 -19.06 -17.59
C PRO A 444 -1.70 -18.77 -16.52
N GLU A 445 -1.30 -17.99 -15.51
CA GLU A 445 -2.14 -17.54 -14.40
C GLU A 445 -1.86 -16.05 -14.11
N PRO A 446 -2.88 -15.24 -13.74
CA PRO A 446 -2.64 -13.85 -13.38
C PRO A 446 -1.82 -13.78 -12.10
N ASP A 447 -0.67 -13.13 -12.15
CA ASP A 447 0.23 -13.02 -11.01
C ASP A 447 -0.24 -11.96 -9.99
N PHE A 448 -0.96 -10.90 -10.38
CA PHE A 448 -1.55 -9.96 -9.40
C PHE A 448 -2.76 -10.58 -8.69
N LEU A 449 -2.82 -10.42 -7.37
CA LEU A 449 -3.96 -10.84 -6.55
C LEU A 449 -4.69 -9.64 -5.91
N TRP A 450 -3.93 -8.69 -5.33
CA TRP A 450 -4.49 -7.53 -4.64
C TRP A 450 -3.59 -6.30 -4.84
N PHE A 451 -4.20 -5.13 -4.79
CA PHE A 451 -3.50 -3.88 -4.60
C PHE A 451 -4.34 -2.94 -3.74
N GLY A 452 -3.67 -2.06 -3.00
CA GLY A 452 -4.30 -0.94 -2.29
C GLY A 452 -3.89 0.40 -2.89
N ILE A 453 -4.61 1.45 -2.51
CA ILE A 453 -4.37 2.84 -2.90
C ILE A 453 -4.26 3.66 -1.60
N THR A 454 -3.17 4.38 -1.43
CA THR A 454 -2.81 5.03 -0.16
C THR A 454 -3.86 6.05 0.28
N GLU A 455 -4.46 6.75 -0.67
CA GLU A 455 -5.52 7.75 -0.47
C GLU A 455 -6.87 7.10 -0.10
N ARG A 456 -7.04 5.81 -0.40
CA ARG A 456 -8.27 5.01 -0.23
C ARG A 456 -8.01 3.83 0.69
N MET A 457 -7.41 4.13 1.84
CA MET A 457 -6.90 3.11 2.77
C MET A 457 -8.01 2.22 3.33
N VAL A 458 -9.20 2.78 3.57
CA VAL A 458 -10.34 2.05 4.12
C VAL A 458 -10.81 1.01 3.09
N GLU A 459 -11.09 1.41 1.85
CA GLU A 459 -11.47 0.47 0.78
C GLU A 459 -10.36 -0.55 0.49
N SER A 460 -9.10 -0.12 0.52
CA SER A 460 -7.95 -1.01 0.35
C SER A 460 -7.94 -2.13 1.39
N VAL A 461 -8.12 -1.77 2.67
CA VAL A 461 -8.08 -2.71 3.80
C VAL A 461 -9.33 -3.60 3.84
N VAL A 462 -10.51 -3.05 3.53
CA VAL A 462 -11.75 -3.84 3.33
C VAL A 462 -11.55 -4.89 2.22
N LEU A 463 -11.02 -4.49 1.06
CA LEU A 463 -10.71 -5.42 -0.03
C LEU A 463 -9.60 -6.41 0.34
N PHE A 464 -8.65 -6.04 1.20
CA PHE A 464 -7.61 -6.96 1.68
C PHE A 464 -8.24 -8.12 2.46
N TYR A 465 -9.07 -7.84 3.47
CA TYR A 465 -9.75 -8.90 4.22
C TYR A 465 -10.64 -9.77 3.32
N TYR A 466 -11.37 -9.13 2.40
CA TYR A 466 -12.24 -9.81 1.44
C TYR A 466 -11.46 -10.75 0.50
N THR A 467 -10.35 -10.27 -0.09
CA THR A 467 -9.51 -11.06 -1.01
C THR A 467 -8.77 -12.19 -0.31
N PHE A 468 -8.23 -11.96 0.90
CA PHE A 468 -7.48 -13.00 1.63
C PHE A 468 -8.37 -13.91 2.49
N ARG A 469 -9.67 -13.61 2.61
CA ARG A 469 -10.64 -14.31 3.49
C ARG A 469 -10.13 -14.42 4.94
N VAL A 470 -9.53 -13.34 5.45
CA VAL A 470 -8.99 -13.26 6.82
C VAL A 470 -9.82 -12.29 7.67
N ARG A 471 -9.81 -12.50 8.99
CA ARG A 471 -10.61 -11.68 9.92
C ARG A 471 -10.09 -10.24 10.00
N PRO A 472 -10.98 -9.24 9.99
CA PRO A 472 -10.63 -7.86 10.29
C PRO A 472 -9.91 -7.69 11.62
N VAL A 473 -8.89 -6.82 11.67
CA VAL A 473 -8.25 -6.43 12.94
C VAL A 473 -9.01 -5.25 13.53
N LYS A 474 -9.31 -5.29 14.85
CA LYS A 474 -10.12 -4.30 15.59
C LYS A 474 -9.73 -2.81 15.42
N LYS A 475 -8.55 -2.53 14.88
CA LYS A 475 -8.09 -1.18 14.55
C LYS A 475 -7.07 -1.26 13.43
N VAL A 476 -7.42 -0.72 12.25
CA VAL A 476 -6.48 -0.50 11.15
C VAL A 476 -5.23 0.21 11.67
N PRO A 477 -4.01 -0.19 11.27
CA PRO A 477 -2.78 0.49 11.66
C PRO A 477 -2.72 1.96 11.19
N LYS A 478 -3.30 2.89 11.95
CA LYS A 478 -3.23 4.35 11.70
C LYS A 478 -1.81 4.94 11.90
N ALA A 479 -0.90 4.17 12.50
CA ALA A 479 0.39 4.60 13.06
C ALA A 479 1.49 5.03 12.06
N ARG A 480 1.15 5.29 10.79
CA ARG A 480 2.06 5.89 9.80
C ARG A 480 1.43 7.00 8.95
N VAL A 481 0.17 7.40 9.22
CA VAL A 481 -0.35 8.68 8.71
C VAL A 481 0.45 9.78 9.41
N GLN A 482 1.09 10.63 8.63
CA GLN A 482 1.90 11.74 9.15
C GLN A 482 1.00 12.95 9.34
N ASP A 483 1.02 13.54 10.54
CA ASP A 483 0.25 14.74 10.87
C ASP A 483 0.54 15.87 9.87
N CYS A 484 1.82 16.14 9.63
CA CYS A 484 2.28 16.98 8.52
C CYS A 484 2.59 16.10 7.30
N ARG A 485 1.65 15.98 6.35
CA ARG A 485 1.87 15.24 5.10
C ARG A 485 2.84 16.00 4.18
N PRO A 486 3.87 15.37 3.61
CA PRO A 486 4.80 16.04 2.69
C PRO A 486 4.17 16.79 1.51
N THR A 487 2.98 16.39 1.07
CA THR A 487 2.19 17.05 0.03
C THR A 487 1.71 18.45 0.39
N SER A 488 1.58 18.78 1.68
CA SER A 488 1.25 20.14 2.13
C SER A 488 2.44 21.10 2.03
N TRP A 489 3.63 20.62 1.65
CA TRP A 489 4.82 21.46 1.43
C TRP A 489 5.00 21.83 -0.05
N TRP A 490 4.08 21.39 -0.92
CA TRP A 490 4.12 21.57 -2.37
C TRP A 490 3.05 22.56 -2.81
N THR A 491 3.44 23.57 -3.57
CA THR A 491 2.49 24.54 -4.13
C THR A 491 1.61 23.88 -5.21
N GLU A 492 0.46 24.47 -5.54
CA GLU A 492 -0.35 23.98 -6.67
C GLU A 492 0.40 24.03 -8.01
N GLN A 493 1.38 24.93 -8.16
CA GLN A 493 2.26 24.97 -9.33
C GLN A 493 3.20 23.75 -9.37
N ASP A 494 3.86 23.39 -8.26
CA ASP A 494 4.72 22.19 -8.21
C ASP A 494 3.90 20.92 -8.49
N LYS A 495 2.67 20.85 -7.95
CA LYS A 495 1.73 19.74 -8.19
C LYS A 495 1.28 19.65 -9.64
N ALA A 496 1.01 20.79 -10.29
CA ALA A 496 0.68 20.86 -11.71
C ALA A 496 1.85 20.38 -12.60
N ILE A 497 3.08 20.77 -12.27
CA ILE A 497 4.29 20.33 -12.98
C ILE A 497 4.45 18.79 -12.93
N VAL A 498 4.17 18.14 -11.79
CA VAL A 498 4.19 16.67 -11.72
C VAL A 498 3.06 16.04 -12.55
N LYS A 499 1.86 16.64 -12.57
CA LYS A 499 0.73 16.17 -13.40
C LYS A 499 1.05 16.22 -14.88
N GLU A 500 1.69 17.29 -15.33
CA GLU A 500 2.14 17.46 -16.72
C GLU A 500 3.26 16.49 -17.09
N ARG A 501 4.26 16.32 -16.20
CA ARG A 501 5.47 15.56 -16.51
C ARG A 501 5.32 14.04 -16.41
N GLU A 502 4.37 13.52 -15.61
CA GLU A 502 4.26 12.08 -15.34
C GLU A 502 2.91 11.47 -15.78
N PRO A 503 2.49 11.64 -17.05
CA PRO A 503 1.19 11.20 -17.54
C PRO A 503 0.99 9.67 -17.47
N ALA A 504 2.07 8.88 -17.61
CA ALA A 504 2.02 7.42 -17.47
C ALA A 504 1.65 6.99 -16.03
N ASP A 505 2.21 7.65 -15.02
CA ASP A 505 1.91 7.36 -13.62
C ASP A 505 0.47 7.76 -13.25
N TYR A 506 -0.03 8.86 -13.82
CA TYR A 506 -1.44 9.23 -13.66
C TYR A 506 -2.40 8.29 -14.40
N ALA A 507 -2.01 7.76 -15.57
CA ALA A 507 -2.78 6.73 -16.28
C ALA A 507 -2.91 5.44 -15.43
N LEU A 508 -1.80 4.96 -14.87
CA LEU A 508 -1.77 3.85 -13.91
C LEU A 508 -2.68 4.12 -12.71
N TRP A 509 -2.55 5.29 -12.08
CA TRP A 509 -3.32 5.63 -10.87
C TRP A 509 -4.84 5.74 -11.14
N ARG A 510 -5.26 6.33 -12.27
CA ARG A 510 -6.69 6.38 -12.66
C ARG A 510 -7.25 4.99 -12.94
N ALA A 511 -6.52 4.17 -13.71
CA ALA A 511 -6.96 2.80 -14.01
C ALA A 511 -7.01 1.91 -12.75
N ALA A 512 -6.04 2.04 -11.83
CA ALA A 512 -6.07 1.35 -10.54
C ALA A 512 -7.29 1.74 -9.68
N ASN A 513 -7.63 3.04 -9.63
CA ASN A 513 -8.81 3.53 -8.94
C ASN A 513 -10.13 3.02 -9.56
N ALA A 514 -10.20 2.93 -10.88
CA ALA A 514 -11.35 2.35 -11.59
C ALA A 514 -11.53 0.85 -11.26
N ILE A 515 -10.44 0.07 -11.23
CA ILE A 515 -10.49 -1.33 -10.79
C ILE A 515 -10.93 -1.43 -9.33
N MET A 516 -10.46 -0.53 -8.45
CA MET A 516 -10.86 -0.50 -7.04
C MET A 516 -12.36 -0.23 -6.89
N ASP A 517 -12.93 0.71 -7.64
CA ASP A 517 -14.38 0.96 -7.65
C ASP A 517 -15.17 -0.28 -8.11
N VAL A 518 -14.74 -0.94 -9.19
CA VAL A 518 -15.38 -2.20 -9.63
C VAL A 518 -15.30 -3.28 -8.56
N ARG A 519 -14.14 -3.44 -7.89
CA ARG A 519 -13.98 -4.42 -6.81
C ARG A 519 -14.85 -4.10 -5.59
N MET A 520 -15.05 -2.83 -5.26
CA MET A 520 -15.95 -2.40 -4.19
C MET A 520 -17.42 -2.65 -4.55
N GLU A 521 -17.86 -2.31 -5.76
CA GLU A 521 -19.23 -2.61 -6.20
C GLU A 521 -19.49 -4.11 -6.30
N LYS A 522 -18.52 -4.89 -6.80
CA LYS A 522 -18.57 -6.35 -6.80
C LYS A 522 -18.71 -6.91 -5.38
N LEU A 523 -17.90 -6.44 -4.43
CA LEU A 523 -18.01 -6.84 -3.02
C LEU A 523 -19.43 -6.57 -2.49
N LYS A 524 -20.00 -5.40 -2.77
CA LYS A 524 -21.40 -5.10 -2.37
C LYS A 524 -22.39 -6.09 -2.96
N MET A 525 -22.30 -6.36 -4.26
CA MET A 525 -23.20 -7.30 -4.95
C MET A 525 -23.08 -8.71 -4.36
N GLU A 526 -21.87 -9.23 -4.16
CA GLU A 526 -21.61 -10.57 -3.64
C GLU A 526 -22.01 -10.73 -2.17
N VAL A 527 -21.73 -9.73 -1.32
CA VAL A 527 -22.13 -9.73 0.09
C VAL A 527 -23.65 -9.64 0.23
N LYS A 528 -24.31 -8.76 -0.54
CA LYS A 528 -25.78 -8.64 -0.54
C LYS A 528 -26.46 -9.92 -1.02
N ALA A 529 -25.92 -10.57 -2.07
CA ALA A 529 -26.43 -11.85 -2.55
C ALA A 529 -26.33 -12.95 -1.48
N LYS A 530 -25.21 -12.99 -0.73
CA LYS A 530 -25.00 -13.92 0.39
C LYS A 530 -25.98 -13.68 1.55
N LEU A 531 -26.15 -12.43 1.98
CA LEU A 531 -27.13 -12.08 3.03
C LEU A 531 -28.56 -12.44 2.61
N ASN A 532 -28.94 -12.15 1.37
CA ASN A 532 -30.24 -12.54 0.80
C ASN A 532 -30.44 -14.06 0.74
N ALA A 533 -29.36 -14.85 0.66
CA ALA A 533 -29.37 -16.31 0.69
C ALA A 533 -29.37 -16.89 2.12
N GLY A 534 -29.41 -16.05 3.16
CA GLY A 534 -29.47 -16.48 4.57
C GLY A 534 -28.12 -16.57 5.28
N GLU A 535 -27.02 -16.11 4.67
CA GLU A 535 -25.76 -15.92 5.37
C GLU A 535 -25.88 -14.78 6.41
N THR A 536 -25.05 -14.81 7.44
CA THR A 536 -25.09 -13.84 8.55
C THR A 536 -23.86 -12.93 8.54
N LYS A 537 -23.88 -11.82 9.29
CA LYS A 537 -22.68 -10.96 9.43
C LYS A 537 -21.50 -11.75 10.05
N GLU A 538 -21.82 -12.75 10.89
CA GLU A 538 -20.87 -13.62 11.59
C GLU A 538 -20.27 -14.71 10.70
N SER A 539 -21.05 -15.32 9.79
CA SER A 539 -20.53 -16.31 8.84
C SER A 539 -19.62 -15.67 7.79
N LEU A 540 -19.88 -14.41 7.45
CA LEU A 540 -19.06 -13.57 6.58
C LEU A 540 -17.89 -12.90 7.33
N PHE A 541 -17.16 -13.67 8.15
CA PHE A 541 -16.10 -13.21 9.07
C PHE A 541 -14.92 -12.43 8.43
N TYR A 542 -14.84 -12.39 7.10
CA TYR A 542 -13.83 -11.70 6.29
C TYR A 542 -14.32 -10.35 5.75
N VAL A 543 -15.55 -9.94 6.08
CA VAL A 543 -16.12 -8.63 5.76
C VAL A 543 -15.88 -7.71 6.95
N ASP A 544 -15.27 -6.54 6.70
CA ASP A 544 -15.11 -5.51 7.72
C ASP A 544 -16.35 -4.59 7.73
N TRP A 545 -17.35 -5.02 8.51
CA TRP A 545 -18.61 -4.31 8.67
C TRP A 545 -18.43 -2.90 9.22
N ASP A 546 -17.55 -2.73 10.21
CA ASP A 546 -17.28 -1.45 10.87
C ASP A 546 -16.71 -0.42 9.87
N GLN A 547 -15.73 -0.83 9.05
CA GLN A 547 -15.15 0.03 8.01
C GLN A 547 -16.09 0.28 6.84
N LEU A 548 -16.94 -0.68 6.46
CA LEU A 548 -17.96 -0.48 5.42
C LEU A 548 -18.99 0.57 5.85
N GLU A 549 -19.39 0.58 7.12
CA GLU A 549 -20.25 1.62 7.70
C GLU A 549 -19.53 2.99 7.75
N GLU A 550 -18.21 3.06 8.03
CA GLU A 550 -17.40 4.29 7.97
C GLU A 550 -17.41 4.95 6.56
N ILE A 551 -17.48 4.16 5.48
CA ILE A 551 -17.59 4.65 4.09
C ILE A 551 -19.01 4.61 3.52
N VAL A 552 -20.03 4.60 4.40
CA VAL A 552 -21.46 4.72 4.05
C VAL A 552 -21.95 3.57 3.12
N ILE A 553 -21.41 2.37 3.32
CA ILE A 553 -21.86 1.13 2.65
C ILE A 553 -22.65 0.29 3.65
N THR A 554 -23.98 0.40 3.58
CA THR A 554 -24.93 -0.39 4.36
C THR A 554 -25.61 -1.45 3.50
N PHE A 555 -26.02 -2.57 4.12
CA PHE A 555 -26.57 -3.75 3.44
C PHE A 555 -28.02 -4.03 3.85
#